data_AF-J5PMV6-F1
#
_entry.id   AF-J5PMV6-F1
#
_cell.length_a   1.000
_cell.length_b   1.000
_cell.length_c   1.000
_cell.angle_alpha   90.00
_cell.angle_beta   90.00
_cell.angle_gamma   90.00
#
_symmetry.space_group_name_H-M   'P 1'
#
loop_
_entity.id
_entity.type
_entity.pdbx_description
1 polymer ?
#
loop_
_entity_poly.entity_id
_entity_poly.type
_entity_poly.pdbx_seq_one_letter_code
_entity_poly.pdbx_strand_id
1 'polypeptide(L)' 'MVGPVAKRDAVTHLKTVMGLSERRACQIISADRKTIRYRSSRPPEVELRAKLRDLANERGRFGYRRLAVI' A
#
# COMPACT_ATOMS: atom_id res chain seq x y z
N MET A 1 -4.62 6.98 -15.76
CA MET A 1 -3.31 6.48 -15.29
C MET A 1 -3.55 5.32 -14.33
N VAL A 2 -2.91 4.16 -14.52
CA VAL A 2 -3.12 2.98 -13.65
C VAL A 2 -2.31 3.13 -12.36
N GLY A 3 -2.97 3.04 -11.22
CA GLY A 3 -2.33 3.18 -9.90
C GLY A 3 -1.43 1.99 -9.51
N PRO A 4 -0.51 2.17 -8.55
CA PRO A 4 0.40 1.11 -8.11
C PRO A 4 -0.29 -0.16 -7.58
N VAL A 5 -1.45 0.00 -6.92
CA VAL A 5 -2.26 -1.12 -6.41
C VAL A 5 -2.78 -1.96 -7.58
N ALA A 6 -3.45 -1.34 -8.55
CA ALA A 6 -3.94 -2.02 -9.73
C ALA A 6 -2.83 -2.73 -10.53
N LYS A 7 -1.62 -2.14 -10.60
CA LYS A 7 -0.45 -2.81 -11.20
C LYS A 7 -0.03 -4.07 -10.43
N ARG A 8 -0.04 -4.04 -9.09
CA ARG A 8 0.26 -5.22 -8.26
C ARG A 8 -0.77 -6.32 -8.42
N ASP A 9 -2.04 -5.95 -8.50
CA ASP A 9 -3.14 -6.90 -8.69
C ASP A 9 -3.03 -7.56 -10.07
N ALA A 10 -2.73 -6.78 -11.11
CA ALA A 10 -2.50 -7.31 -12.44
C ALA A 10 -1.32 -8.28 -12.50
N VAL A 11 -0.18 -7.96 -11.88
CA VAL A 11 0.97 -8.89 -11.80
C VAL A 11 0.60 -10.17 -11.05
N THR A 12 -0.18 -10.07 -9.96
CA THR A 12 -0.66 -11.22 -9.20
C THR A 12 -1.58 -12.10 -10.04
N HIS A 13 -2.49 -11.49 -10.79
CA HIS A 13 -3.38 -12.18 -11.72
C HIS A 13 -2.60 -12.94 -12.80
N LEU A 14 -1.63 -12.29 -13.45
CA LEU A 14 -0.78 -12.93 -14.46
C LEU A 14 0.03 -14.12 -13.92
N LYS A 15 0.50 -14.04 -12.66
CA LYS A 15 1.21 -15.15 -12.01
C LYS A 15 0.27 -16.32 -11.70
N THR A 16 -0.92 -16.03 -11.17
CA THR A 16 -1.84 -17.05 -10.63
C THR A 16 -2.68 -17.70 -11.71
N VAL A 17 -3.22 -16.92 -12.65
CA VAL A 17 -4.14 -17.41 -13.69
C VAL A 17 -3.37 -17.90 -14.92
N MET A 18 -2.28 -17.22 -15.28
CA MET A 18 -1.51 -17.57 -16.49
C MET A 18 -0.19 -18.30 -16.19
N GLY A 19 0.10 -18.61 -14.92
CA GLY A 19 1.32 -19.33 -14.53
C GLY A 19 2.63 -18.61 -14.88
N LEU A 20 2.57 -17.31 -15.14
CA LEU A 20 3.76 -16.57 -15.58
C LEU A 20 4.73 -16.34 -14.43
N SER A 21 6.02 -16.34 -14.74
CA SER A 21 7.02 -15.87 -13.78
C SER A 21 6.79 -14.40 -13.47
N GLU A 22 7.10 -14.00 -12.23
CA GLU A 22 6.97 -12.60 -11.81
C GLU A 22 7.73 -11.64 -12.72
N ARG A 23 8.91 -12.06 -13.21
CA ARG A 23 9.71 -11.26 -14.14
C ARG A 23 8.94 -10.97 -15.43
N ARG A 24 8.34 -11.98 -16.03
CA ARG A 24 7.56 -11.85 -17.27
C ARG A 24 6.29 -11.04 -17.04
N ALA A 25 5.58 -11.29 -15.95
CA ALA A 25 4.39 -10.53 -15.57
C ALA A 25 4.69 -9.03 -15.36
N CYS A 26 5.81 -8.70 -14.70
CA CYS A 26 6.23 -7.31 -14.49
C CYS A 26 6.59 -6.59 -15.79
N GLN A 27 7.23 -7.29 -16.75
CA GLN A 27 7.53 -6.73 -18.07
C GLN A 27 6.26 -6.39 -18.84
N ILE A 28 5.26 -7.29 -18.84
CA ILE A 28 3.97 -7.07 -19.51
C ILE A 28 3.23 -5.85 -18.92
N ILE A 29 3.20 -5.73 -17.58
CA ILE A 29 2.48 -4.65 -16.88
C ILE A 29 3.27 -3.33 -16.83
N SER A 30 4.53 -3.33 -17.27
CA SER A 30 5.44 -2.18 -17.09
C SER A 30 5.47 -1.72 -15.63
N ALA A 31 5.75 -2.67 -14.75
CA ALA A 31 5.92 -2.45 -13.31
C ALA A 31 7.33 -2.83 -12.87
N ASP A 32 7.95 -2.01 -12.02
CA ASP A 32 9.25 -2.34 -11.43
C ASP A 32 9.09 -3.49 -10.41
N ARG A 33 9.93 -4.52 -10.53
CA ARG A 33 9.91 -5.70 -9.64
C ARG A 33 10.12 -5.33 -8.17
N LYS A 34 10.91 -4.29 -7.85
CA LYS A 34 11.10 -3.76 -6.50
C LYS A 34 9.77 -3.27 -5.92
N THR A 35 8.95 -2.60 -6.71
CA THR A 35 7.62 -2.13 -6.29
C THR A 35 6.65 -3.29 -6.05
N ILE A 36 6.74 -4.34 -6.87
CA ILE A 36 5.92 -5.56 -6.70
C ILE A 36 6.34 -6.36 -5.46
N ARG A 37 7.65 -6.45 -5.20
CA ARG A 37 8.20 -7.18 -4.04
C ARG A 37 8.13 -6.42 -2.73
N TYR A 38 7.92 -5.11 -2.77
CA TYR A 38 7.89 -4.27 -1.58
C TYR A 38 6.85 -4.78 -0.58
N ARG A 39 7.33 -5.14 0.62
CA ARG A 39 6.51 -5.42 1.79
C ARG A 39 6.93 -4.46 2.89
N SER A 40 5.96 -3.80 3.52
CA SER A 40 6.24 -2.99 4.70
C SER A 40 6.71 -3.89 5.82
N SER A 41 7.82 -3.54 6.47
CA SER A 41 8.33 -4.24 7.66
C SER A 41 7.76 -3.68 8.95
N ARG A 42 7.05 -2.54 8.91
CA ARG A 42 6.50 -1.91 10.10
C ARG A 42 5.34 -2.76 10.62
N PRO A 43 5.28 -3.08 11.92
CA PRO A 43 4.13 -3.77 12.48
C PRO A 43 2.85 -2.97 12.23
N PRO A 44 1.69 -3.64 12.11
CA PRO A 44 0.43 -2.95 11.99
C PRO A 44 0.14 -2.24 13.32
N GLU A 45 0.44 -0.95 13.39
CA GLU A 45 0.15 -0.09 14.54
C GLU A 45 -1.34 0.29 14.58
N VAL A 46 -2.21 -0.73 14.69
CA VAL A 46 -3.67 -0.58 14.61
C VAL A 46 -4.18 0.36 15.70
N GLU A 47 -3.71 0.17 16.93
CA GLU A 47 -4.10 1.00 18.09
C GLU A 47 -3.67 2.46 17.92
N LEU A 48 -2.43 2.71 17.49
CA LEU A 48 -1.95 4.07 17.24
C LEU A 48 -2.79 4.75 16.16
N ARG A 49 -3.11 4.04 15.08
CA ARG A 49 -3.97 4.57 14.00
C ARG A 49 -5.39 4.83 14.45
N ALA A 50 -5.93 4.03 15.38
CA ALA A 50 -7.23 4.28 15.99
C ALA A 50 -7.19 5.56 16.83
N LYS A 51 -6.25 5.67 17.75
CA LYS A 51 -6.05 6.88 18.58
C LYS A 51 -5.88 8.15 17.73
N LEU A 52 -5.10 8.08 16.64
CA LEU A 52 -4.93 9.20 15.72
C LEU A 52 -6.23 9.58 14.99
N ARG A 53 -7.08 8.60 14.64
CA ARG A 53 -8.40 8.86 14.04
C ARG A 53 -9.35 9.50 15.04
N ASP A 54 -9.36 9.04 16.29
CA ASP A 54 -10.19 9.61 17.34
C ASP A 54 -9.79 11.06 17.63
N LEU A 55 -8.49 11.33 17.76
CA LEU A 55 -7.97 12.70 17.89
C LEU A 55 -8.30 13.60 16.70
N ALA A 56 -8.28 13.06 15.47
CA ALA A 56 -8.66 13.80 14.28
C ALA A 56 -10.14 14.19 14.31
N ASN A 57 -11.01 13.30 14.81
CA ASN A 57 -12.44 13.56 14.96
C ASN A 57 -12.72 14.59 16.06
N GLU A 58 -12.03 14.51 17.20
CA GLU A 58 -12.15 15.48 18.29
C GLU A 58 -11.64 16.87 17.88
N ARG A 59 -10.56 16.92 17.07
CA ARG A 59 -9.87 18.15 16.70
C ARG A 59 -9.90 18.37 15.19
N GLY A 60 -11.08 18.44 14.59
CA GLY A 60 -11.25 18.55 13.13
C GLY A 60 -10.53 19.72 12.43
N ARG A 61 -10.16 20.79 13.16
CA ARG A 61 -9.34 21.90 12.63
C ARG A 61 -7.84 21.58 12.54
N PHE A 62 -7.39 20.55 13.24
CA PHE A 62 -5.99 20.15 13.32
C PHE A 62 -5.72 19.17 12.17
N GLY A 63 -5.01 19.64 11.15
CA GLY A 63 -4.52 18.75 10.09
C GLY A 63 -3.44 17.77 10.58
N TYR A 64 -3.10 16.79 9.76
CA TYR A 64 -2.22 15.66 10.10
C TYR A 64 -0.86 16.04 10.73
N ARG A 65 -0.32 17.24 10.46
CA ARG A 65 0.95 17.72 11.04
C ARG A 65 0.83 18.16 12.50
N ARG A 66 -0.37 18.51 12.95
CA ARG A 66 -0.65 18.98 14.32
C ARG A 66 -1.30 17.92 15.20
N LEU A 67 -1.54 16.72 14.67
CA LEU A 67 -2.02 15.57 15.41
C LEU A 67 -0.84 14.69 15.79
N ALA A 68 -0.65 14.49 17.10
CA ALA A 68 0.35 13.59 17.65
C ALA A 68 -0.26 12.84 18.83
N VAL A 69 0.11 11.57 18.97
CA VAL A 69 -0.09 10.78 20.18
C VAL A 69 1.24 10.82 20.92
N ILE A 70 1.23 11.38 22.13
CA ILE A 70 2.40 11.49 23.02
C ILE A 70 2.39 10.30 23.97
#